data_AF-A0A2Z3ILQ9-F1
#
_entry.id   AF-A0A2Z3ILQ9-F1
#
_cell.length_a   1.000
_cell.length_b   1.000
_cell.length_c   1.000
_cell.angle_alpha   90.00
_cell.angle_beta   90.00
_cell.angle_gamma   90.00
#
_symmetry.space_group_name_H-M   'P 1'
#
loop_
_entity.id
_entity.type
_entity.pdbx_description
1 polymer ?
#
loop_
_entity_poly.entity_id
_entity_poly.type
_entity_poly.pdbx_seq_one_letter_code
_entity_poly.pdbx_strand_id
1 'polypeptide(L)'
;MRSLATFLLSLFLGLGFSGSCLAVDGQLRMEGADPVLSLDDGRVLRREALAGLTLNLAGPAGEAQVRIDSVVVEEAAPSGPIPLFSLSTHRPGEPPANICRPDPKGRQLALALPDRNGGFTFTCTSGAEGKCVLMGYRPWETRDGVPLQDLHRACIHMLRADYGGDDRPTTRDGTLVDIYDRFDIQVSEPNPSLSFEAAWGPDGALCVAHPRIPENVSLTALAERYPRLAGHLGPESCTEAAMRADPRALLFNRSAAH
;
A
#
# COMPACT_ATOMS: atom_id res chain seq x y z
N MET A 1 13.17 -74.91 -49.43
CA MET A 1 13.24 -74.41 -48.05
C MET A 1 14.47 -73.53 -47.87
N ARG A 2 14.32 -72.21 -47.92
CA ARG A 2 14.90 -71.19 -47.02
C ARG A 2 14.68 -69.79 -47.62
N SER A 3 14.17 -68.92 -46.75
CA SER A 3 13.43 -67.68 -47.00
C SER A 3 14.34 -66.50 -47.32
N LEU A 4 13.93 -65.63 -48.26
CA LEU A 4 14.46 -64.27 -48.41
C LEU A 4 13.73 -63.36 -47.41
N ALA A 5 14.48 -62.75 -46.49
CA ALA A 5 13.96 -61.74 -45.58
C ALA A 5 14.05 -60.35 -46.21
N THR A 6 12.90 -59.73 -46.47
CA THR A 6 12.76 -58.35 -46.91
C THR A 6 12.80 -57.43 -45.69
N PHE A 7 13.83 -56.59 -45.57
CA PHE A 7 13.90 -55.53 -44.55
C PHE A 7 13.14 -54.30 -45.06
N LEU A 8 11.95 -54.05 -44.51
CA LEU A 8 11.27 -52.75 -44.66
C LEU A 8 11.92 -51.74 -43.70
N LEU A 9 12.56 -50.72 -44.26
CA LEU A 9 13.06 -49.57 -43.52
C LEU A 9 11.90 -48.59 -43.33
N SER A 10 11.25 -48.64 -42.16
CA SER A 10 10.20 -47.69 -41.77
C SER A 10 10.83 -46.32 -41.44
N LEU A 11 10.71 -45.38 -42.37
CA LEU A 11 11.09 -43.98 -42.17
C LEU A 11 10.03 -43.29 -41.30
N PHE A 12 10.29 -43.15 -40.00
CA PHE A 12 9.50 -42.29 -39.11
C PHE A 12 9.80 -40.82 -39.44
N LEU A 13 8.92 -40.17 -40.21
CA LEU A 13 8.86 -38.70 -40.25
C LEU A 13 8.35 -38.22 -38.89
N GLY A 14 9.26 -37.81 -38.02
CA GLY A 14 8.92 -37.01 -36.85
C GLY A 14 8.45 -35.63 -37.30
N LEU A 15 7.13 -35.42 -37.34
CA LEU A 15 6.53 -34.08 -37.43
C LEU A 15 6.79 -33.37 -36.10
N GLY A 16 7.95 -32.73 -35.99
CA GLY A 16 8.21 -31.74 -34.95
C GLY A 16 7.32 -30.53 -35.20
N PHE A 17 6.22 -30.39 -34.45
CA PHE A 17 5.47 -29.15 -34.38
C PHE A 17 6.34 -28.12 -33.63
N SER A 18 7.14 -27.37 -34.39
CA SER A 18 7.75 -26.13 -33.92
C SER A 18 6.65 -25.07 -33.81
N GLY A 19 5.88 -25.11 -32.73
CA GLY A 19 4.97 -24.01 -32.39
C GLY A 19 5.80 -22.77 -32.11
N SER A 20 5.85 -21.82 -33.04
CA SER A 20 6.41 -20.50 -32.78
C SER A 20 5.57 -19.83 -31.69
N CYS A 21 6.14 -19.69 -30.49
CA CYS A 21 5.56 -18.85 -29.46
C CYS A 21 5.70 -17.39 -29.92
N LEU A 22 4.65 -16.82 -30.48
CA LEU A 22 4.61 -15.38 -30.73
C LEU A 22 4.37 -14.70 -29.38
N ALA A 23 5.31 -13.85 -28.96
CA ALA A 23 5.09 -12.97 -27.83
C ALA A 23 3.98 -11.98 -28.23
N VAL A 24 2.91 -11.93 -27.43
CA VAL A 24 1.86 -10.93 -27.58
C VAL A 24 2.30 -9.73 -26.75
N ASP A 25 2.53 -8.61 -27.42
CA ASP A 25 2.81 -7.33 -26.76
C ASP A 25 1.51 -6.74 -26.19
N GLY A 26 1.66 -5.81 -25.26
CA GLY A 26 0.54 -5.15 -24.64
C GLY A 26 0.95 -3.98 -23.77
N GLN A 27 -0.04 -3.23 -23.32
CA GLN A 27 0.14 -2.07 -22.47
C GLN A 27 -0.58 -2.25 -21.15
N LEU A 28 0.19 -2.19 -20.06
CA LEU A 28 -0.34 -2.13 -18.70
C LEU A 28 -0.60 -0.66 -18.33
N ARG A 29 -1.82 -0.37 -17.87
CA ARG A 29 -2.24 0.97 -17.40
C ARG A 29 -2.99 0.86 -16.09
N MET A 30 -3.14 1.98 -15.39
CA MET A 30 -3.97 2.06 -14.19
C MET A 30 -5.35 2.62 -14.53
N GLU A 31 -6.39 1.95 -14.08
CA GLU A 31 -7.76 2.48 -13.97
C GLU A 31 -8.09 2.64 -12.48
N GLY A 32 -7.82 3.83 -11.93
CA GLY A 32 -7.84 4.04 -10.47
C GLY A 32 -6.78 3.19 -9.77
N ALA A 33 -7.22 2.21 -8.99
CA ALA A 33 -6.36 1.24 -8.30
C ALA A 33 -6.25 -0.13 -9.01
N ASP A 34 -6.91 -0.30 -10.16
CA ASP A 34 -6.93 -1.57 -10.91
C ASP A 34 -5.91 -1.50 -12.05
N PRO A 35 -4.83 -2.29 -12.03
CA PRO A 35 -3.99 -2.49 -13.20
C PRO A 35 -4.81 -3.19 -14.29
N VAL A 36 -4.75 -2.68 -15.52
CA VAL A 36 -5.44 -3.24 -16.68
C VAL A 36 -4.43 -3.44 -17.79
N LEU A 37 -4.28 -4.70 -18.23
CA LEU A 37 -3.41 -5.07 -19.33
C LEU A 37 -4.23 -5.21 -20.61
N SER A 38 -4.01 -4.31 -21.56
CA SER A 38 -4.57 -4.42 -22.92
C SER A 38 -3.54 -5.08 -23.82
N LEU A 39 -3.87 -6.21 -24.42
CA LEU A 39 -3.02 -6.96 -25.34
C LEU A 39 -3.31 -6.57 -26.79
N ASP A 40 -2.31 -6.66 -27.67
CA ASP A 40 -2.45 -6.29 -29.08
C ASP A 40 -3.40 -7.19 -29.88
N ASP A 41 -3.73 -8.37 -29.34
CA ASP A 41 -4.75 -9.28 -29.87
C ASP A 41 -6.19 -8.89 -29.47
N GLY A 42 -6.36 -7.76 -28.77
CA GLY A 42 -7.65 -7.22 -28.34
C GLY A 42 -8.16 -7.74 -27.00
N ARG A 43 -7.47 -8.69 -26.36
CA ARG A 43 -7.82 -9.13 -25.00
C ARG A 43 -7.49 -8.04 -23.98
N VAL A 44 -8.34 -7.93 -22.95
CA VAL A 44 -8.13 -7.04 -21.81
C VAL A 44 -8.15 -7.86 -20.53
N LEU A 45 -7.02 -7.91 -19.83
CA LEU A 45 -6.88 -8.61 -18.56
C LEU A 45 -6.96 -7.62 -17.40
N ARG A 46 -7.71 -7.99 -16.38
CA ARG A 46 -7.92 -7.24 -15.13
C ARG A 46 -8.10 -8.23 -13.98
N ARG A 47 -7.77 -7.81 -12.77
CA ARG A 47 -8.01 -8.58 -11.53
C ARG A 47 -7.53 -10.03 -11.64
N GLU A 48 -8.40 -11.02 -11.43
CA GLU A 48 -8.06 -12.45 -11.45
C GLU A 48 -7.42 -12.89 -12.78
N ALA A 49 -7.75 -12.21 -13.89
CA ALA A 49 -7.15 -12.49 -15.20
C ALA A 49 -5.67 -12.04 -15.31
N LEU A 50 -5.16 -11.28 -14.34
CA LEU A 50 -3.73 -10.94 -14.23
C LEU A 50 -2.94 -12.01 -13.46
N ALA A 51 -3.60 -12.99 -12.83
CA ALA A 51 -2.90 -14.05 -12.13
C ALA A 51 -2.00 -14.85 -13.09
N GLY A 52 -0.76 -15.06 -12.67
CA GLY A 52 0.30 -15.67 -13.46
C GLY A 52 1.20 -14.69 -14.21
N LEU A 53 0.84 -13.41 -14.31
CA LEU A 53 1.68 -12.39 -14.93
C LEU A 53 2.95 -12.14 -14.09
N THR A 54 4.11 -12.12 -14.75
CA THR A 54 5.39 -11.73 -14.15
C THR A 54 5.74 -10.31 -14.60
N LEU A 55 5.99 -9.45 -13.63
CA LEU A 55 6.33 -8.05 -13.80
C LEU A 55 7.80 -7.83 -13.48
N ASN A 56 8.50 -7.08 -14.31
CA ASN A 56 9.82 -6.56 -13.97
C ASN A 56 9.63 -5.21 -13.27
N LEU A 57 9.78 -5.19 -11.95
CA LEU A 57 9.58 -3.99 -11.15
C LEU A 57 10.93 -3.40 -10.75
N ALA A 58 11.10 -2.10 -10.96
CA ALA A 58 12.22 -1.36 -10.38
C ALA A 58 11.93 -1.09 -8.90
N GLY A 59 12.88 -1.41 -8.03
CA GLY A 59 12.81 -1.12 -6.60
C GLY A 59 14.11 -0.53 -6.05
N PRO A 60 14.14 -0.16 -4.76
CA PRO A 60 15.33 0.42 -4.12
C PRO A 60 16.57 -0.50 -4.17
N ALA A 61 16.34 -1.82 -4.23
CA ALA A 61 17.39 -2.84 -4.33
C ALA A 61 17.73 -3.23 -5.78
N GLY A 62 17.22 -2.49 -6.78
CA GLY A 62 17.35 -2.80 -8.19
C GLY A 62 16.07 -3.42 -8.78
N GLU A 63 16.19 -3.98 -9.99
CA GLU A 63 15.08 -4.64 -10.67
C GLU A 63 14.79 -6.01 -10.04
N ALA A 64 13.50 -6.32 -9.86
CA ALA A 64 13.03 -7.60 -9.37
C ALA A 64 11.91 -8.13 -10.28
N GLN A 65 11.98 -9.42 -10.62
CA GLN A 65 10.82 -10.08 -11.24
C GLN A 65 9.84 -10.48 -10.14
N VAL A 66 8.59 -10.06 -10.27
CA VAL A 66 7.53 -10.32 -9.32
C VAL A 66 6.36 -10.95 -10.06
N ARG A 67 5.89 -12.10 -9.58
CA ARG A 67 4.72 -12.78 -10.12
C ARG A 67 3.47 -12.40 -9.35
N ILE A 68 2.39 -12.13 -10.05
CA ILE A 68 1.04 -12.05 -9.47
C ILE A 68 0.54 -13.49 -9.28
N ASP A 69 0.46 -13.95 -8.04
CA ASP A 69 0.01 -15.31 -7.74
C ASP A 69 -1.52 -15.42 -7.72
N SER A 70 -2.18 -14.42 -7.17
CA SER A 70 -3.64 -14.32 -7.14
C SER A 70 -4.08 -12.87 -6.95
N VAL A 71 -5.34 -12.60 -7.30
CA VAL A 71 -6.01 -11.32 -7.03
C VAL A 71 -7.30 -11.60 -6.30
N VAL A 72 -7.58 -10.82 -5.26
CA VAL A 72 -8.83 -10.84 -4.50
C VAL A 72 -9.35 -9.41 -4.36
N VAL A 73 -10.65 -9.22 -4.25
CA VAL A 73 -11.23 -7.88 -4.05
C VAL A 73 -11.67 -7.72 -2.59
N GLU A 74 -11.20 -6.66 -1.93
CA GLU A 74 -11.73 -6.24 -0.64
C GLU A 74 -12.98 -5.39 -0.87
N GLU A 75 -14.13 -6.05 -0.88
CA GLU A 75 -15.44 -5.43 -1.14
C GLU A 75 -15.89 -4.50 -0.01
N ALA A 76 -15.46 -4.78 1.23
CA ALA A 76 -15.89 -4.04 2.42
C ALA A 76 -15.04 -2.81 2.71
N ALA A 77 -14.18 -2.38 1.78
CA ALA A 77 -13.37 -1.19 1.98
C ALA A 77 -14.25 0.09 2.01
N PRO A 78 -13.99 1.07 2.92
CA PRO A 78 -14.87 2.23 3.14
C PRO A 78 -15.19 3.04 1.89
N SER A 79 -14.23 3.17 0.97
CA SER A 79 -14.39 3.92 -0.28
C SER A 79 -14.75 3.03 -1.50
N GLY A 80 -15.31 1.84 -1.26
CA GLY A 80 -15.72 0.87 -2.29
C GLY A 80 -14.71 -0.25 -2.53
N PRO A 81 -14.92 -1.11 -3.53
CA PRO A 81 -14.06 -2.29 -3.74
C PRO A 81 -12.61 -1.92 -4.11
N ILE A 82 -11.64 -2.71 -3.66
CA ILE A 82 -10.23 -2.54 -4.02
C ILE A 82 -9.55 -3.88 -4.32
N PRO A 83 -8.88 -4.04 -5.48
CA PRO A 83 -8.15 -5.26 -5.79
C PRO A 83 -6.87 -5.36 -4.96
N LEU A 84 -6.64 -6.54 -4.40
CA LEU A 84 -5.49 -6.91 -3.60
C LEU A 84 -4.77 -8.10 -4.24
N PHE A 85 -3.45 -8.02 -4.31
CA PHE A 85 -2.60 -8.92 -5.06
C PHE A 85 -1.73 -9.74 -4.11
N SER A 86 -1.75 -11.07 -4.25
CA SER A 86 -0.68 -11.90 -3.70
C SER A 86 0.48 -11.87 -4.68
N LEU A 87 1.66 -11.50 -4.20
CA LEU A 87 2.83 -11.25 -5.04
C LEU A 87 4.03 -12.04 -4.50
N SER A 88 4.73 -12.76 -5.38
CA SER A 88 5.96 -13.48 -5.03
C SER A 88 7.16 -13.07 -5.87
N THR A 89 8.35 -13.10 -5.27
CA THR A 89 9.60 -12.91 -6.00
C THR A 89 9.86 -14.08 -6.93
N HIS A 90 10.28 -13.80 -8.14
CA HIS A 90 10.74 -14.79 -9.11
C HIS A 90 12.23 -14.58 -9.37
N ARG A 91 13.09 -15.39 -8.74
CA ARG A 91 14.54 -15.37 -8.99
C ARG A 91 15.03 -16.76 -9.41
N PRO A 92 15.87 -16.87 -10.45
CA PRO A 92 16.44 -18.16 -10.82
C PRO A 92 17.20 -18.81 -9.65
N GLY A 93 16.86 -20.04 -9.30
CA GLY A 93 17.54 -20.80 -8.24
C GLY A 93 17.08 -20.49 -6.81
N GLU A 94 16.16 -19.56 -6.60
CA GLU A 94 15.54 -19.29 -5.30
C GLU A 94 14.07 -19.74 -5.30
N PRO A 95 13.56 -20.30 -4.18
CA PRO A 95 12.13 -20.56 -4.06
C PRO A 95 11.32 -19.26 -4.09
N PRO A 96 10.12 -19.23 -4.69
CA PRO A 96 9.25 -18.07 -4.62
C PRO A 96 8.92 -17.70 -3.18
N ALA A 97 9.05 -16.43 -2.85
CA ALA A 97 8.73 -15.89 -1.53
C ALA A 97 7.76 -14.72 -1.67
N ASN A 98 6.73 -14.66 -0.82
CA ASN A 98 5.79 -13.54 -0.83
C ASN A 98 6.52 -12.25 -0.42
N ILE A 99 6.30 -11.17 -1.19
CA ILE A 99 6.99 -9.90 -0.95
C ILE A 99 6.45 -9.13 0.26
N CYS A 100 5.23 -9.46 0.69
CA CYS A 100 4.54 -8.80 1.79
C CYS A 100 4.61 -9.60 3.08
N ARG A 101 4.80 -8.88 4.19
CA ARG A 101 4.58 -9.43 5.53
C ARG A 101 3.08 -9.51 5.84
N PRO A 102 2.65 -10.42 6.74
CA PRO A 102 1.26 -10.49 7.16
C PRO A 102 0.73 -9.16 7.70
N ASP A 103 -0.47 -8.78 7.27
CA ASP A 103 -1.25 -7.68 7.85
C ASP A 103 -1.91 -8.12 9.18
N PRO A 104 -2.60 -7.23 9.92
CA PRO A 104 -3.29 -7.59 11.17
C PRO A 104 -4.35 -8.69 11.03
N LYS A 105 -4.86 -8.94 9.82
CA LYS A 105 -5.79 -10.05 9.51
C LYS A 105 -5.05 -11.31 9.08
N GLY A 106 -3.72 -11.33 9.12
CA GLY A 106 -2.87 -12.45 8.71
C GLY A 106 -2.66 -12.57 7.19
N ARG A 107 -3.08 -11.58 6.38
CA ARG A 107 -3.02 -11.64 4.92
C ARG A 107 -1.69 -11.08 4.41
N GLN A 108 -1.12 -11.70 3.38
CA GLN A 108 0.11 -11.23 2.73
C GLN A 108 -0.21 -10.68 1.33
N LEU A 109 -0.92 -9.56 1.32
CA LEU A 109 -1.44 -8.96 0.09
C LEU A 109 -0.89 -7.54 -0.10
N ALA A 110 -0.79 -7.13 -1.35
CA ALA A 110 -0.45 -5.78 -1.79
C ALA A 110 -1.63 -5.12 -2.52
N LEU A 111 -1.57 -3.81 -2.69
CA LEU A 111 -2.44 -3.05 -3.59
C LEU A 111 -1.58 -2.17 -4.49
N ALA A 112 -2.10 -1.82 -5.66
CA ALA A 112 -1.43 -0.92 -6.59
C ALA A 112 -1.69 0.54 -6.23
N LEU A 113 -0.62 1.33 -6.09
CA LEU A 113 -0.65 2.77 -5.92
C LEU A 113 -0.27 3.44 -7.25
N PRO A 114 -1.19 4.09 -7.96
CA PRO A 114 -0.85 4.83 -9.18
C PRO A 114 0.09 6.00 -8.87
N ASP A 115 1.03 6.23 -9.76
CA ASP A 115 1.86 7.44 -9.77
C ASP A 115 1.26 8.51 -10.70
N ARG A 116 1.85 9.72 -10.68
CA ARG A 116 1.36 10.85 -11.51
C ARG A 116 1.72 10.73 -13.00
N ASN A 117 2.61 9.80 -13.36
CA ASN A 117 3.12 9.60 -14.72
C ASN A 117 2.43 8.41 -15.42
N GLY A 118 1.39 7.84 -14.82
CA GLY A 118 0.65 6.69 -15.35
C GLY A 118 1.27 5.33 -15.04
N GLY A 119 2.36 5.30 -14.27
CA GLY A 119 2.88 4.08 -13.65
C GLY A 119 2.21 3.79 -12.32
N PHE A 120 2.75 2.82 -11.58
CA PHE A 120 2.28 2.46 -10.25
C PHE A 120 3.36 1.72 -9.46
N THR A 121 3.19 1.68 -8.15
CA THR A 121 3.96 0.83 -7.24
C THR A 121 3.03 -0.15 -6.55
N PHE A 122 3.57 -1.27 -6.05
CA PHE A 122 2.83 -2.11 -5.11
C PHE A 122 3.21 -1.74 -3.68
N THR A 123 2.20 -1.57 -2.83
CA THR A 123 2.38 -1.38 -1.39
C THR A 123 1.67 -2.48 -0.63
N CYS A 124 2.30 -2.99 0.43
CA CYS A 124 1.73 -4.08 1.22
C CYS A 124 0.63 -3.57 2.16
N THR A 125 -0.43 -4.37 2.31
CA THR A 125 -1.53 -4.13 3.27
C THR A 125 -1.09 -4.08 4.73
N SER A 126 0.10 -4.60 5.05
CA SER A 126 0.76 -4.48 6.35
C SER A 126 1.45 -3.13 6.58
N GLY A 127 1.84 -2.42 5.51
CA GLY A 127 2.51 -1.12 5.55
C GLY A 127 1.54 0.04 5.77
N ALA A 128 2.08 1.20 6.19
CA ALA A 128 1.28 2.39 6.48
C ALA A 128 0.52 2.91 5.24
N GLU A 129 1.18 2.97 4.09
CA GLU A 129 0.54 3.40 2.83
C GLU A 129 -0.66 2.54 2.45
N GLY A 130 -0.51 1.21 2.49
CA GLY A 130 -1.58 0.27 2.20
C GLY A 130 -2.72 0.34 3.22
N LYS A 131 -2.40 0.44 4.52
CA LYS A 131 -3.38 0.65 5.59
C LYS A 131 -4.19 1.94 5.37
N CYS A 132 -3.54 3.05 5.01
CA CYS A 132 -4.22 4.31 4.77
C CYS A 132 -5.19 4.25 3.58
N VAL A 133 -4.81 3.57 2.48
CA VAL A 133 -5.72 3.31 1.37
C VAL A 133 -6.91 2.46 1.80
N LEU A 134 -6.67 1.40 2.59
CA LEU A 134 -7.72 0.52 3.10
C LEU A 134 -8.65 1.20 4.11
N MET A 135 -8.19 2.26 4.79
CA MET A 135 -9.03 3.13 5.63
C MET A 135 -9.82 4.17 4.82
N GLY A 136 -9.71 4.17 3.49
CA GLY A 136 -10.47 5.05 2.60
C GLY A 136 -9.71 6.29 2.14
N TYR A 137 -8.46 6.50 2.57
CA TYR A 137 -7.62 7.62 2.13
C TYR A 137 -6.94 7.32 0.81
N ARG A 138 -7.72 7.26 -0.26
CA ARG A 138 -7.23 6.89 -1.59
C ARG A 138 -6.60 8.09 -2.31
N PRO A 139 -5.28 8.13 -2.55
CA PRO A 139 -4.60 9.35 -3.00
C PRO A 139 -4.96 9.80 -4.42
N TRP A 140 -5.63 8.96 -5.21
CA TRP A 140 -6.16 9.29 -6.55
C TRP A 140 -7.60 9.81 -6.54
N GLU A 141 -8.26 9.86 -5.39
CA GLU A 141 -9.65 10.32 -5.27
C GLU A 141 -9.73 11.76 -4.74
N THR A 142 -10.93 12.35 -4.89
CA THR A 142 -11.30 13.65 -4.35
C THR A 142 -12.60 13.49 -3.58
N ARG A 143 -12.71 14.10 -2.40
CA ARG A 143 -13.93 14.12 -1.60
C ARG A 143 -14.26 15.55 -1.22
N ASP A 144 -15.49 15.98 -1.51
CA ASP A 144 -15.98 17.33 -1.22
C ASP A 144 -15.05 18.45 -1.73
N GLY A 145 -14.44 18.23 -2.90
CA GLY A 145 -13.48 19.17 -3.51
C GLY A 145 -12.06 19.11 -2.97
N VAL A 146 -11.77 18.24 -1.99
CA VAL A 146 -10.44 18.06 -1.40
C VAL A 146 -9.75 16.82 -1.99
N PRO A 147 -8.60 16.98 -2.65
CA PRO A 147 -7.77 15.85 -3.08
C PRO A 147 -7.35 15.02 -1.86
N LEU A 148 -7.64 13.72 -1.86
CA LEU A 148 -7.34 12.85 -0.72
C LEU A 148 -5.85 12.51 -0.59
N GLN A 149 -5.00 12.97 -1.52
CA GLN A 149 -3.56 12.79 -1.46
C GLN A 149 -2.95 13.37 -0.17
N ASP A 150 -3.40 14.55 0.26
CA ASP A 150 -2.87 15.17 1.49
C ASP A 150 -3.36 14.42 2.73
N LEU A 151 -4.58 13.87 2.70
CA LEU A 151 -5.12 13.01 3.75
C LEU A 151 -4.35 11.68 3.84
N HIS A 152 -4.03 11.07 2.70
CA HIS A 152 -3.23 9.85 2.64
C HIS A 152 -1.84 10.07 3.25
N ARG A 153 -1.19 11.20 2.91
CA ARG A 153 0.11 11.56 3.51
C ARG A 153 0.01 11.82 5.01
N ALA A 154 -0.99 12.59 5.46
CA ALA A 154 -1.25 12.82 6.88
C ALA A 154 -1.48 11.51 7.65
N CYS A 155 -2.27 10.59 7.06
CA CYS A 155 -2.49 9.26 7.62
C CYS A 155 -1.19 8.45 7.73
N ILE A 156 -0.31 8.48 6.73
CA ILE A 156 0.98 7.77 6.77
C ILE A 156 1.83 8.28 7.94
N HIS A 157 1.98 9.60 8.06
CA HIS A 157 2.74 10.19 9.17
C HIS A 157 2.10 9.84 10.53
N MET A 158 0.78 9.91 10.62
CA MET A 158 0.05 9.55 11.83
C MET A 158 0.28 8.10 12.22
N LEU A 159 0.05 7.13 11.32
CA LEU A 159 0.21 5.70 11.63
C LEU A 159 1.64 5.40 12.10
N ARG A 160 2.61 6.10 11.53
CA ARG A 160 4.04 5.97 11.83
C ARG A 160 4.48 6.73 13.09
N ALA A 161 3.61 7.59 13.66
CA ALA A 161 3.99 8.60 14.65
C ALA A 161 5.22 9.41 14.19
N ASP A 162 5.26 9.76 12.91
CA ASP A 162 6.29 10.58 12.29
C ASP A 162 5.91 12.06 12.44
N TYR A 163 6.00 12.57 13.68
CA TYR A 163 5.57 13.93 14.03
C TYR A 163 6.25 15.01 13.19
N GLY A 164 7.50 14.77 12.78
CA GLY A 164 8.30 15.69 11.98
C GLY A 164 7.91 15.74 10.50
N GLY A 165 7.31 14.67 9.99
CA GLY A 165 7.09 14.50 8.56
C GLY A 165 8.39 14.21 7.79
N ASP A 166 9.42 13.70 8.48
CA ASP A 166 10.77 13.51 7.96
C ASP A 166 11.20 12.04 7.90
N ASP A 167 10.20 11.15 7.82
CA ASP A 167 10.34 9.69 7.72
C ASP A 167 11.06 9.06 8.92
N ARG A 168 10.98 9.69 10.11
CA ARG A 168 11.53 9.14 11.36
C ARG A 168 10.40 8.69 12.29
N PRO A 169 9.85 7.47 12.08
CA PRO A 169 8.72 6.98 12.84
C PRO A 169 9.09 6.76 14.31
N THR A 170 8.12 7.01 15.20
CA THR A 170 8.26 6.76 16.65
C THR A 170 7.22 5.77 17.18
N THR A 171 6.52 5.07 16.28
CA THR A 171 5.55 4.02 16.61
C THR A 171 6.18 2.63 16.69
N ARG A 172 5.40 1.63 17.13
CA ARG A 172 5.71 0.20 17.02
C ARG A 172 4.54 -0.55 16.39
N ASP A 173 4.81 -1.67 15.74
CA ASP A 173 3.74 -2.54 15.24
C ASP A 173 2.87 -3.05 16.40
N GLY A 174 1.56 -3.06 16.19
CA GLY A 174 0.58 -3.47 17.21
C GLY A 174 0.14 -2.36 18.18
N THR A 175 0.68 -1.14 18.08
CA THR A 175 0.20 -0.02 18.89
C THR A 175 -1.22 0.40 18.49
N LEU A 176 -2.15 0.33 19.44
CA LEU A 176 -3.53 0.76 19.25
C LEU A 176 -3.63 2.29 19.12
N VAL A 177 -4.40 2.74 18.15
CA VAL A 177 -4.78 4.15 17.95
C VAL A 177 -6.26 4.21 17.56
N ASP A 178 -6.93 5.30 17.96
CA ASP A 178 -8.22 5.69 17.39
C ASP A 178 -7.96 6.82 16.40
N ILE A 179 -8.46 6.66 15.17
CA ILE A 179 -8.19 7.52 14.02
C ILE A 179 -9.50 8.15 13.56
N TYR A 180 -9.47 9.44 13.27
CA TYR A 180 -10.63 10.13 12.73
C TYR A 180 -10.22 11.38 11.97
N ASP A 181 -11.09 11.85 11.09
CA ASP A 181 -10.85 13.01 10.25
C ASP A 181 -12.06 13.94 10.18
N ARG A 182 -11.89 15.07 9.51
CA ARG A 182 -12.94 16.11 9.37
C ARG A 182 -13.90 15.88 8.19
N PHE A 183 -13.67 14.84 7.39
CA PHE A 183 -14.40 14.48 6.17
C PHE A 183 -15.27 13.23 6.37
N ASP A 184 -15.37 12.76 7.61
CA ASP A 184 -16.11 11.58 8.05
C ASP A 184 -15.75 10.30 7.28
N ILE A 185 -14.48 10.16 6.85
CA ILE A 185 -13.98 8.92 6.23
C ILE A 185 -13.70 7.88 7.33
N GLN A 186 -13.01 8.31 8.39
CA GLN A 186 -12.87 7.60 9.65
C GLN A 186 -13.55 8.43 10.75
N VAL A 187 -14.41 7.76 11.51
CA VAL A 187 -15.15 8.35 12.62
C VAL A 187 -14.58 7.78 13.92
N SER A 188 -14.35 8.66 14.90
CA SER A 188 -13.75 8.27 16.17
C SER A 188 -14.62 7.23 16.88
N GLU A 189 -13.97 6.17 17.35
CA GLU A 189 -14.58 5.17 18.21
C GLU A 189 -14.15 5.42 19.65
N PRO A 190 -15.04 5.93 20.54
CA PRO A 190 -14.66 6.31 21.88
C PRO A 190 -14.07 5.15 22.67
N ASN A 191 -12.80 5.27 23.03
CA ASN A 191 -12.11 4.36 23.94
C ASN A 191 -11.61 5.16 25.16
N PRO A 192 -12.11 4.89 26.38
CA PRO A 192 -11.75 5.67 27.57
C PRO A 192 -10.27 5.54 27.96
N SER A 193 -9.56 4.54 27.42
CA SER A 193 -8.12 4.35 27.62
C SER A 193 -7.27 5.20 26.66
N LEU A 194 -7.88 5.90 25.70
CA LEU A 194 -7.18 6.71 24.70
C LEU A 194 -7.53 8.20 24.86
N SER A 195 -6.50 9.05 24.83
CA SER A 195 -6.61 10.50 24.84
C SER A 195 -6.12 11.11 23.54
N PHE A 196 -6.50 12.36 23.27
CA PHE A 196 -6.06 13.08 22.08
C PHE A 196 -4.54 13.16 22.03
N GLU A 197 -3.94 12.62 20.96
CA GLU A 197 -2.50 12.56 20.78
C GLU A 197 -1.99 13.76 19.98
N ALA A 198 -2.54 13.95 18.79
CA ALA A 198 -2.04 14.91 17.82
C ALA A 198 -3.07 15.21 16.72
N ALA A 199 -2.86 16.36 16.07
CA ALA A 199 -3.49 16.71 14.80
C ALA A 199 -2.43 16.69 13.68
N TRP A 200 -2.81 16.22 12.49
CA TRP A 200 -1.91 15.89 11.40
C TRP A 200 -2.28 16.64 10.13
N GLY A 201 -1.25 17.12 9.44
CA GLY A 201 -1.32 17.62 8.07
C GLY A 201 -0.45 16.78 7.14
N PRO A 202 -0.34 17.15 5.85
CA PRO A 202 0.47 16.42 4.90
C PRO A 202 1.96 16.42 5.28
N ASP A 203 2.45 17.44 5.98
CA ASP A 203 3.88 17.58 6.30
C ASP A 203 4.22 17.10 7.73
N GLY A 204 3.39 16.23 8.32
CA GLY A 204 3.52 15.70 9.68
C GLY A 204 2.54 16.31 10.67
N ALA A 205 2.86 16.24 11.97
CA ALA A 205 1.97 16.77 13.01
C ALA A 205 1.92 18.30 12.97
N LEU A 206 0.76 18.89 13.21
CA LEU A 206 0.58 20.33 13.42
C LEU A 206 0.72 20.71 14.89
N CYS A 207 0.30 19.80 15.77
CA CYS A 207 0.49 19.88 17.21
C CYS A 207 0.58 18.47 17.79
N VAL A 208 1.24 18.34 18.95
CA VAL A 208 1.34 17.06 19.69
C VAL A 208 1.00 17.30 21.15
N ALA A 209 -0.12 16.74 21.61
CA ALA A 209 -0.56 16.82 23.00
C ALA A 209 0.29 15.91 23.89
N HIS A 210 0.52 14.68 23.43
CA HIS A 210 1.46 13.75 24.04
C HIS A 210 2.05 12.81 22.98
N PRO A 211 3.29 12.30 23.15
CA PRO A 211 3.81 11.24 22.31
C PRO A 211 3.02 9.93 22.49
N ARG A 212 2.90 9.16 21.42
CA ARG A 212 2.26 7.83 21.43
C ARG A 212 3.01 6.82 22.29
N ILE A 213 4.34 6.86 22.21
CA ILE A 213 5.25 5.94 22.89
C ILE A 213 6.34 6.81 23.53
N PRO A 214 6.20 7.21 24.80
CA PRO A 214 7.13 8.13 25.46
C PRO A 214 8.57 7.62 25.51
N GLU A 215 8.80 6.31 25.45
CA GLU A 215 10.16 5.75 25.40
C GLU A 215 10.85 6.01 24.06
N ASN A 216 10.10 6.28 22.99
CA ASN A 216 10.65 6.52 21.66
C ASN A 216 10.91 8.01 21.41
N VAL A 217 10.13 8.91 22.01
CA VAL A 217 10.29 10.36 21.86
C VAL A 217 9.59 11.14 22.98
N SER A 218 10.19 12.26 23.39
CA SER A 218 9.60 13.23 24.35
C SER A 218 9.18 14.52 23.67
N LEU A 219 8.27 15.29 24.29
CA LEU A 219 7.88 16.61 23.79
C LEU A 219 9.09 17.57 23.71
N THR A 220 10.02 17.50 24.67
CA THR A 220 11.26 18.28 24.62
C THR A 220 12.09 17.94 23.38
N ALA A 221 12.27 16.65 23.08
CA ALA A 221 13.00 16.22 21.89
C ALA A 221 12.30 16.66 20.59
N LEU A 222 10.96 16.67 20.56
CA LEU A 222 10.20 17.21 19.43
C LEU A 222 10.42 18.72 19.28
N ALA A 223 10.42 19.47 20.38
CA ALA A 223 10.63 20.92 20.37
C ALA A 223 12.04 21.29 19.85
N GLU A 224 13.06 20.57 20.30
CA GLU A 224 14.45 20.78 19.89
C GLU A 224 14.66 20.47 18.41
N ARG A 225 14.05 19.38 17.94
CA ARG A 225 14.26 18.89 16.57
C ARG A 225 13.39 19.59 15.54
N TYR A 226 12.17 19.99 15.91
CA TYR A 226 11.18 20.56 15.00
C TYR A 226 10.73 21.93 15.50
N PRO A 227 11.45 23.02 15.15
CA PRO A 227 11.11 24.37 15.59
C PRO A 227 9.68 24.80 15.23
N ARG A 228 9.10 24.25 14.14
CA ARG A 228 7.70 24.50 13.74
C ARG A 228 6.64 24.00 14.73
N LEU A 229 7.00 23.07 15.62
CA LEU A 229 6.15 22.57 16.69
C LEU A 229 6.32 23.37 17.99
N ALA A 230 7.30 24.27 18.08
CA ALA A 230 7.47 25.10 19.27
C ALA A 230 6.19 25.92 19.53
N GLY A 231 5.65 25.82 20.76
CA GLY A 231 4.36 26.44 21.12
C GLY A 231 3.12 25.62 20.74
N HIS A 232 3.28 24.44 20.13
CA HIS A 232 2.20 23.51 19.75
C HIS A 232 2.36 22.13 20.39
N LEU A 233 3.07 22.08 21.53
CA LEU A 233 3.38 20.85 22.26
C LEU A 233 2.75 20.87 23.65
N GLY A 234 2.27 19.71 24.09
CA GLY A 234 1.62 19.51 25.38
C GLY A 234 0.10 19.68 25.32
N PRO A 235 -0.63 19.10 26.30
CA PRO A 235 -2.09 19.03 26.27
C PRO A 235 -2.79 20.39 26.39
N GLU A 236 -2.11 21.41 26.91
CA GLU A 236 -2.64 22.78 26.98
C GLU A 236 -2.52 23.51 25.64
N SER A 237 -1.41 23.30 24.92
CA SER A 237 -1.11 23.98 23.65
C SER A 237 -1.69 23.25 22.43
N CYS A 238 -1.94 21.94 22.56
CA CYS A 238 -2.46 21.08 21.53
C CYS A 238 -3.76 20.43 22.01
N THR A 239 -4.89 21.06 21.71
CA THR A 239 -6.22 20.53 22.03
C THR A 239 -6.97 20.14 20.76
N GLU A 240 -7.79 19.10 20.85
CA GLU A 240 -8.64 18.67 19.73
C GLU A 240 -9.57 19.80 19.30
N ALA A 241 -10.16 20.53 20.26
CA ALA A 241 -11.08 21.64 19.98
C ALA A 241 -10.43 22.77 19.17
N ALA A 242 -9.21 23.18 19.54
CA ALA A 242 -8.47 24.19 18.78
C ALA A 242 -8.12 23.69 17.38
N MET A 243 -7.74 22.42 17.25
CA MET A 243 -7.31 21.88 15.96
C MET A 243 -8.45 21.56 15.01
N ARG A 244 -9.65 21.26 15.50
CA ARG A 244 -10.86 21.20 14.65
C ARG A 244 -11.15 22.52 13.95
N ALA A 245 -10.77 23.66 14.54
CA ALA A 245 -10.93 24.99 13.92
C ALA A 245 -9.84 25.33 12.90
N ASP A 246 -8.68 24.68 12.92
CA ASP A 246 -7.60 24.94 11.97
C ASP A 246 -7.84 24.18 10.66
N PRO A 247 -7.99 24.83 9.49
CA PRO A 247 -8.23 24.15 8.22
C PRO A 247 -7.11 23.19 7.80
N ARG A 248 -5.90 23.34 8.32
CA ARG A 248 -4.74 22.49 8.00
C ARG A 248 -4.79 21.13 8.68
N ALA A 249 -5.54 20.98 9.77
CA ALA A 249 -5.60 19.76 10.57
C ALA A 249 -6.51 18.71 9.93
N LEU A 250 -5.97 18.02 8.94
CA LEU A 250 -6.69 17.07 8.11
C LEU A 250 -7.18 15.83 8.87
N LEU A 251 -6.36 15.33 9.79
CA LEU A 251 -6.55 14.05 10.45
C LEU A 251 -6.14 14.15 11.91
N PHE A 252 -6.80 13.38 12.75
CA PHE A 252 -6.60 13.38 14.20
C PHE A 252 -6.44 11.95 14.67
N ASN A 253 -5.78 11.79 15.80
CA ASN A 253 -5.78 10.50 16.45
C ASN A 253 -5.76 10.61 17.97
N ARG A 254 -6.16 9.52 18.60
CA ARG A 254 -5.98 9.26 20.02
C ARG A 254 -5.07 8.05 20.21
N SER A 255 -4.32 8.05 21.29
CA SER A 255 -3.53 6.90 21.73
C SER A 255 -3.49 6.86 23.27
N ALA A 256 -2.88 5.83 23.84
CA ALA A 256 -2.72 5.74 25.28
C ALA A 256 -1.84 6.90 25.77
N ALA A 257 -2.35 7.70 26.70
CA ALA A 257 -1.50 8.57 27.50
C ALA A 257 -0.83 7.73 28.58
N HIS A 258 0.49 7.71 28.58
CA HIS A 258 1.33 7.07 29.59
C HIS A 258 1.95 8.14 30.49
#